data_AF-A0A4Q3WG78-F1
#
_entry.id   AF-A0A4Q3WG78-F1
#
_cell.length_a   1.000
_cell.length_b   1.000
_cell.length_c   1.000
_cell.angle_alpha   90.00
_cell.angle_beta   90.00
_cell.angle_gamma   90.00
#
_symmetry.space_group_name_H-M   'P 1'
#
loop_
_entity.id
_entity.type
_entity.pdbx_description
1 polymer ?
#
loop_
_entity_poly.entity_id
_entity_poly.type
_entity_poly.pdbx_seq_one_letter_code
_entity_poly.pdbx_strand_id
1 'polypeptide(L)'
;MNDYNPMPILDGLFADFPAVFAKLGTNDDWIATGVRYAQAGAGSEWDVELESLIRNRLAASLSVEALSWYEDEAATVAFFSCYVLGFFAGKLLRREISETEFLLADAQLPGFIILNV
;
A
#
# COMPACT_ATOMS: atom_id res chain seq x y z
N MET A 1 25.63 -11.29 -9.50
CA MET A 1 24.59 -10.26 -9.29
C MET A 1 23.27 -10.93 -9.57
N ASN A 2 22.33 -10.90 -8.62
CA ASN A 2 21.02 -11.50 -8.81
C ASN A 2 20.17 -10.44 -9.52
N ASP A 3 19.83 -10.67 -10.79
CA ASP A 3 18.99 -9.77 -11.57
C ASP A 3 17.53 -9.94 -11.10
N TYR A 4 17.24 -9.41 -9.91
CA TYR A 4 15.88 -9.30 -9.44
C TYR A 4 15.16 -8.29 -10.34
N ASN A 5 14.30 -8.79 -11.22
CA ASN A 5 13.41 -7.98 -12.03
C ASN A 5 12.07 -7.84 -11.28
N PRO A 6 11.78 -6.69 -10.64
CA PRO A 6 10.55 -6.47 -9.89
C PRO A 6 9.30 -6.34 -10.78
N MET A 7 9.46 -6.20 -12.11
CA MET A 7 8.37 -5.94 -13.05
C MET A 7 7.15 -6.89 -12.91
N PRO A 8 7.30 -8.22 -12.78
CA PRO A 8 6.15 -9.12 -12.71
C PRO A 8 5.29 -8.93 -11.45
N ILE A 9 5.87 -8.43 -10.36
CA ILE A 9 5.16 -8.19 -9.10
C ILE A 9 4.32 -6.91 -9.19
N LEU A 10 4.83 -5.91 -9.92
CA LEU A 10 4.17 -4.62 -10.12
C LEU A 10 3.06 -4.70 -11.17
N ASP A 11 3.19 -5.54 -12.19
CA ASP A 11 2.17 -5.69 -13.24
C ASP A 11 0.82 -6.17 -12.68
N GLY A 12 0.83 -7.13 -11.74
CA GLY A 12 -0.39 -7.57 -11.06
C GLY A 12 -0.98 -6.49 -10.15
N LEU A 13 -0.12 -5.70 -9.50
CA LEU A 13 -0.53 -4.63 -8.59
C LEU A 13 -1.26 -3.50 -9.33
N PHE A 14 -0.74 -3.06 -10.47
CA PHE A 14 -1.35 -2.01 -11.28
C PHE A 14 -2.62 -2.47 -12.01
N ALA A 15 -2.77 -3.77 -12.30
CA ALA A 15 -3.99 -4.30 -12.90
C ALA A 15 -5.20 -4.20 -11.96
N ASP A 16 -5.00 -4.47 -10.67
CA ASP A 16 -6.09 -4.47 -9.68
C ASP A 16 -6.39 -3.07 -9.11
N PHE A 17 -5.42 -2.16 -9.17
CA PHE A 17 -5.49 -0.87 -8.48
C PHE A 17 -6.66 0.04 -8.90
N PRO A 18 -6.95 0.29 -10.19
CA PRO A 18 -8.06 1.15 -10.61
C PRO A 18 -9.44 0.60 -10.22
N ALA A 19 -9.62 -0.72 -10.29
CA ALA A 19 -10.89 -1.36 -9.95
C ALA A 19 -11.20 -1.28 -8.45
N VAL A 20 -10.16 -1.26 -7.60
CA VAL A 20 -10.29 -1.10 -6.15
C VAL A 20 -10.68 0.33 -5.78
N PHE A 21 -10.04 1.35 -6.37
CA PHE A 21 -10.40 2.76 -6.16
C PHE A 21 -11.86 3.05 -6.53
N ALA A 22 -12.34 2.50 -7.65
CA ALA A 22 -13.73 2.66 -8.08
C ALA A 22 -14.75 2.07 -7.09
N LYS A 23 -14.39 1.03 -6.34
CA LYS A 23 -15.29 0.37 -5.35
C LYS A 23 -15.29 1.04 -3.99
N LEU A 24 -14.21 1.69 -3.60
CA LEU A 24 -14.04 2.18 -2.22
C LEU A 24 -14.58 3.60 -2.01
N GLY A 25 -14.69 4.42 -3.06
CA GLY A 25 -15.14 5.82 -2.96
C GLY A 25 -14.17 6.69 -2.14
N THR A 26 -14.38 8.01 -2.13
CA THR A 26 -13.65 8.94 -1.26
C THR A 26 -14.48 9.18 0.01
N ASN A 27 -14.00 8.72 1.16
CA ASN A 27 -14.64 8.98 2.46
C ASN A 27 -13.76 9.96 3.27
N ASP A 28 -14.39 10.79 4.11
CA ASP A 28 -13.75 11.96 4.74
C ASP A 28 -12.76 11.62 5.88
N ASP A 29 -12.71 10.35 6.32
CA ASP A 29 -11.79 9.87 7.36
C ASP A 29 -10.53 9.25 6.74
N TRP A 30 -9.41 9.95 6.80
CA TRP A 30 -8.09 9.56 6.28
C TRP A 30 -7.66 8.16 6.74
N ILE A 31 -7.77 7.88 8.04
CA ILE A 31 -7.30 6.63 8.62
C ILE A 31 -8.22 5.49 8.23
N ALA A 32 -9.54 5.68 8.39
CA ALA A 32 -10.51 4.64 8.01
C ALA A 32 -10.43 4.32 6.51
N THR A 33 -10.20 5.33 5.68
CA THR A 33 -10.05 5.16 4.24
C THR A 33 -8.80 4.35 3.91
N GLY A 34 -7.63 4.72 4.47
CA GLY A 34 -6.41 3.95 4.26
C GLY A 34 -6.51 2.50 4.76
N VAL A 35 -7.18 2.26 5.89
CA VAL A 35 -7.47 0.89 6.38
C VAL A 35 -8.30 0.10 5.38
N ARG A 36 -9.34 0.70 4.77
CA ARG A 36 -10.16 0.03 3.74
C ARG A 36 -9.36 -0.32 2.49
N TYR A 37 -8.44 0.55 2.08
CA TYR A 37 -7.52 0.26 0.97
C TYR A 37 -6.60 -0.91 1.29
N ALA A 38 -6.02 -0.94 2.49
CA ALA A 38 -5.18 -2.06 2.92
C ALA A 38 -5.96 -3.38 3.04
N GLN A 39 -7.19 -3.34 3.55
CA GLN A 39 -8.10 -4.47 3.58
C GLN A 39 -8.37 -5.03 2.18
N ALA A 40 -8.63 -4.16 1.20
CA ALA A 40 -8.84 -4.57 -0.17
C ALA A 40 -7.61 -5.25 -0.77
N GLY A 41 -6.40 -4.77 -0.43
CA GLY A 41 -5.14 -5.40 -0.86
C GLY A 41 -4.89 -6.77 -0.20
N ALA A 42 -5.14 -6.88 1.12
CA ALA A 42 -4.91 -8.12 1.87
C ALA A 42 -5.94 -9.22 1.57
N GLY A 43 -7.18 -8.83 1.26
CA GLY A 43 -8.28 -9.75 1.00
C GLY A 43 -8.63 -10.60 2.23
N SER A 44 -8.64 -11.92 2.07
CA SER A 44 -8.96 -12.88 3.15
C SER A 44 -7.95 -12.92 4.29
N GLU A 45 -6.74 -12.39 4.08
CA GLU A 45 -5.65 -12.45 5.06
C GLU A 45 -5.65 -11.26 6.03
N TRP A 46 -6.69 -10.43 6.00
CA TRP A 46 -6.77 -9.27 6.88
C TRP A 46 -6.90 -9.70 8.35
N ASP A 47 -6.07 -9.11 9.21
CA ASP A 47 -6.14 -9.28 10.66
C ASP A 47 -5.93 -7.95 11.42
N VAL A 48 -5.97 -8.05 12.76
CA VAL A 48 -5.84 -6.91 13.68
C VAL A 48 -4.42 -6.34 13.72
N GLU A 49 -3.40 -7.15 13.45
CA GLU A 49 -2.00 -6.72 13.45
C GLU A 49 -1.72 -5.86 12.20
N LEU A 50 -2.23 -6.29 11.04
CA LEU A 50 -2.22 -5.50 9.81
C LEU A 50 -3.01 -4.19 9.99
N GLU A 51 -4.18 -4.24 10.62
CA GLU A 51 -4.93 -3.01 10.94
C GLU A 51 -4.10 -2.03 11.77
N SER A 52 -3.45 -2.53 12.82
CA SER A 52 -2.62 -1.72 13.71
C SER A 52 -1.42 -1.14 12.97
N LEU A 53 -0.75 -1.92 12.11
CA LEU A 53 0.34 -1.45 11.26
C LEU A 53 -0.11 -0.30 10.35
N ILE A 54 -1.24 -0.46 9.66
CA ILE A 54 -1.75 0.54 8.72
C ILE A 54 -2.16 1.82 9.42
N ARG A 55 -2.86 1.72 10.55
CA ARG A 55 -3.21 2.89 11.38
C ARG A 55 -1.96 3.63 11.85
N ASN A 56 -0.93 2.91 12.30
CA ASN A 56 0.33 3.51 12.71
C ASN A 56 1.05 4.21 11.55
N ARG A 57 1.01 3.64 10.34
CA ARG A 57 1.57 4.28 9.14
C ARG A 57 0.83 5.56 8.78
N LEU A 58 -0.51 5.54 8.74
CA LEU A 58 -1.35 6.70 8.45
C LEU A 58 -1.26 7.82 9.49
N ALA A 59 -0.93 7.47 10.75
CA ALA A 59 -0.68 8.45 11.81
C ALA A 59 0.77 9.00 11.81
N ALA A 60 1.67 8.43 11.00
CA ALA A 60 3.08 8.79 10.97
C ALA A 60 3.56 9.03 9.53
N SER A 61 4.21 8.05 8.91
CA SER A 61 4.89 8.22 7.61
C SER A 61 3.96 8.40 6.40
N LEU A 62 2.67 8.07 6.55
CA LEU A 62 1.61 8.30 5.56
C LEU A 62 0.56 9.30 6.08
N SER A 63 0.92 10.16 7.05
CA SER A 63 0.05 11.26 7.47
C SER A 63 -0.02 12.35 6.40
N VAL A 64 -1.04 13.20 6.48
CA VAL A 64 -1.19 14.36 5.59
C VAL A 64 0.05 15.26 5.67
N GLU A 65 0.57 15.49 6.87
CA GLU A 65 1.75 16.32 7.12
C GLU A 65 3.02 15.70 6.53
N ALA A 66 3.21 14.39 6.72
CA ALA A 66 4.37 13.67 6.19
C ALA A 66 4.39 13.63 4.65
N LEU A 67 3.21 13.68 4.03
CA LEU A 67 3.02 13.67 2.58
C LEU A 67 2.75 15.05 1.99
N SER A 68 2.88 16.12 2.76
CA SER A 68 2.58 17.50 2.32
C SER A 68 3.35 17.94 1.06
N TRP A 69 4.53 17.38 0.83
CA TRP A 69 5.33 17.59 -0.38
C TRP A 69 4.72 17.02 -1.67
N TYR A 70 3.72 16.15 -1.55
CA TYR A 70 2.97 15.58 -2.68
C TYR A 70 1.76 16.42 -3.09
N GLU A 71 1.49 17.55 -2.44
CA GLU A 71 0.51 18.46 -3.02
C GLU A 71 -0.92 17.91 -2.83
N ASP A 72 -1.69 18.08 -3.90
CA ASP A 72 -2.99 17.48 -4.12
C ASP A 72 -2.95 15.94 -4.26
N GLU A 73 -1.77 15.33 -4.42
CA GLU A 73 -1.61 13.88 -4.60
C GLU A 73 -1.40 13.11 -3.28
N ALA A 74 -1.24 13.80 -2.16
CA ALA A 74 -0.95 13.18 -0.86
C ALA A 74 -1.94 12.05 -0.51
N ALA A 75 -3.23 12.23 -0.80
CA ALA A 75 -4.26 11.21 -0.57
C ALA A 75 -4.05 9.98 -1.45
N THR A 76 -3.78 10.17 -2.74
CA THR A 76 -3.49 9.09 -3.69
C THR A 76 -2.26 8.31 -3.26
N VAL A 77 -1.20 9.00 -2.87
CA VAL A 77 0.07 8.43 -2.38
C VAL A 77 -0.18 7.57 -1.14
N ALA A 78 -0.90 8.11 -0.15
CA ALA A 78 -1.20 7.41 1.10
C ALA A 78 -2.03 6.14 0.84
N PHE A 79 -3.12 6.27 0.08
CA PHE A 79 -4.07 5.19 -0.12
C PHE A 79 -3.53 4.11 -1.06
N PHE A 80 -2.74 4.48 -2.08
CA PHE A 80 -1.95 3.52 -2.84
C PHE A 80 -1.01 2.77 -1.90
N SER A 81 -0.20 3.49 -1.10
CA SER A 81 0.74 2.86 -0.16
C SER A 81 0.04 1.87 0.79
N CYS A 82 -1.14 2.22 1.32
CA CYS A 82 -1.93 1.31 2.15
C CYS A 82 -2.39 0.06 1.39
N TYR A 83 -2.89 0.21 0.16
CA TYR A 83 -3.27 -0.92 -0.68
C TYR A 83 -2.10 -1.87 -0.92
N VAL A 84 -0.93 -1.32 -1.29
CA VAL A 84 0.26 -2.12 -1.57
C VAL A 84 0.80 -2.82 -0.32
N LEU A 85 0.82 -2.15 0.84
CA LEU A 85 1.15 -2.79 2.13
C LEU A 85 0.23 -3.96 2.43
N GLY A 86 -1.08 -3.78 2.25
CA GLY A 86 -2.07 -4.84 2.43
C GLY A 86 -1.82 -6.04 1.50
N PHE A 87 -1.55 -5.77 0.22
CA PHE A 87 -1.25 -6.80 -0.78
C PHE A 87 0.00 -7.61 -0.43
N PHE A 88 1.11 -6.94 -0.08
CA PHE A 88 2.33 -7.65 0.30
C PHE A 88 2.20 -8.37 1.65
N ALA A 89 1.47 -7.80 2.61
CA ALA A 89 1.21 -8.49 3.87
C ALA A 89 0.38 -9.77 3.65
N GLY A 90 -0.64 -9.73 2.77
CA GLY A 90 -1.39 -10.91 2.37
C GLY A 90 -0.51 -11.98 1.70
N LYS A 91 0.40 -11.57 0.82
CA LYS A 91 1.38 -12.49 0.21
C LYS A 91 2.35 -13.09 1.23
N LEU A 92 2.82 -12.30 2.20
CA LEU A 92 3.69 -12.78 3.28
C LEU A 92 2.96 -13.82 4.14
N LEU A 93 1.71 -13.56 4.52
CA LEU A 93 0.89 -14.48 5.30
C LEU A 93 0.62 -15.81 4.56
N ARG A 94 0.41 -15.75 3.25
CA ARG A 94 0.30 -16.94 2.38
C ARG A 94 1.64 -17.62 2.07
N ARG A 95 2.76 -17.05 2.54
CA ARG A 95 4.13 -17.51 2.27
C ARG A 95 4.49 -17.51 0.77
N GLU A 96 3.87 -16.61 0.00
CA GLU A 96 4.19 -16.39 -1.42
C GLU A 96 5.44 -15.51 -1.58
N ILE A 97 5.78 -14.73 -0.55
CA ILE A 97 7.01 -13.94 -0.45
C ILE A 97 7.65 -14.15 0.92
N SER A 98 8.95 -13.91 1.00
CA SER A 98 9.72 -13.88 2.24
C SER A 98 9.57 -12.54 2.98
N GLU A 99 9.94 -12.53 4.27
CA GLU A 99 10.00 -11.31 5.09
C GLU A 99 10.96 -10.27 4.49
N THR A 100 12.08 -10.71 3.91
CA THR A 100 13.03 -9.82 3.22
C THR A 100 12.38 -9.12 2.03
N GLU A 101 11.58 -9.84 1.23
CA GLU A 101 10.86 -9.26 0.09
C GLU A 101 9.78 -8.29 0.55
N PHE A 102 9.09 -8.60 1.65
CA PHE A 102 8.13 -7.68 2.27
C PHE A 102 8.81 -6.38 2.74
N LEU A 103 9.92 -6.48 3.46
CA LEU A 103 10.66 -5.31 3.95
C LEU A 103 11.24 -4.46 2.81
N LEU A 104 11.70 -5.10 1.74
CA LEU A 104 12.14 -4.41 0.53
C LEU A 104 10.98 -3.65 -0.12
N ALA A 105 9.81 -4.28 -0.23
CA ALA A 105 8.62 -3.60 -0.75
C ALA A 105 8.24 -2.40 0.12
N ASP A 106 8.10 -2.58 1.43
CA ASP A 106 7.75 -1.52 2.39
C ASP A 106 8.71 -0.33 2.33
N ALA A 107 10.03 -0.59 2.26
CA ALA A 107 11.05 0.45 2.17
C ALA A 107 10.93 1.32 0.91
N GLN A 108 10.30 0.82 -0.15
CA GLN A 108 10.22 1.49 -1.45
C GLN A 108 8.88 2.21 -1.69
N LEU A 109 7.87 2.02 -0.84
CA LEU A 109 6.51 2.52 -1.08
C LEU A 109 6.36 4.03 -1.24
N PRO A 110 7.12 4.89 -0.54
CA PRO A 110 7.09 6.32 -0.84
C PRO A 110 7.81 6.65 -2.16
N GLY A 111 8.82 5.87 -2.58
CA GLY A 111 9.69 6.20 -3.70
C GLY A 111 9.11 5.88 -5.09
N PHE A 112 8.26 4.86 -5.20
CA PHE A 112 7.73 4.41 -6.49
C PHE A 112 6.62 5.30 -7.07
N ILE A 113 5.92 6.08 -6.24
CA ILE A 113 4.74 6.84 -6.68
C ILE A 113 5.13 8.07 -7.51
N ILE A 114 6.38 8.52 -7.43
CA ILE A 114 6.92 9.67 -8.18
C ILE A 114 7.32 9.32 -9.62
N LEU A 115 7.40 8.03 -9.99
CA LEU A 115 7.99 7.63 -11.27
C LEU A 115 7.02 7.61 -12.46
N ASN A 116 5.75 7.98 -12.31
CA ASN A 116 4.76 8.00 -13.39
C ASN A 116 3.73 9.14 -13.27
N VAL A 117 4.18 10.35 -12.91
CA VAL A 117 3.41 11.58 -13.18
C VAL A 117 3.99 12.28 -14.41
#